data_AF-A0A5C6UKC6-F1
#
_entry.id   AF-A0A5C6UKC6-F1
#
_cell.length_a   1.000
_cell.length_b   1.000
_cell.length_c   1.000
_cell.angle_alpha   90.00
_cell.angle_beta   90.00
_cell.angle_gamma   90.00
#
_symmetry.space_group_name_H-M   'P 1'
#
loop_
_entity.id
_entity.type
_entity.pdbx_description
1 polymer ?
#
loop_
_entity_poly.entity_id
_entity_poly.type
_entity_poly.pdbx_seq_one_letter_code
_entity_poly.pdbx_strand_id
1 'polypeptide(L)'
;MEIMLCAPGDPVELRLEPTNQHDANAIGIWSERGVQMGYVSAERAPWIGKRMQEDEVAAVFQGLVQSGAYVRIRFGGGLPTLPPAPVEPPRAPPAPRPMRAAPRPVHDPHAFYPDEDGPEFGA
;
A
#
# COMPACT_ATOMS: atom_id res chain seq x y z
N MET A 1 3.41 12.17 -5.89
CA MET A 1 2.02 12.35 -5.40
C MET A 1 2.12 12.56 -3.91
N GLU A 2 1.69 13.71 -3.40
CA GLU A 2 1.87 14.12 -1.98
C GLU A 2 1.37 13.08 -0.99
N ILE A 3 0.25 12.44 -1.33
CA ILE A 3 -0.41 11.43 -0.52
C ILE A 3 0.48 10.21 -0.18
N MET A 4 1.53 9.95 -0.97
CA MET A 4 2.50 8.88 -0.73
C MET A 4 3.52 9.24 0.36
N LEU A 5 3.62 10.53 0.70
CA LEU A 5 4.53 11.08 1.70
C LEU A 5 3.83 11.34 3.05
N CYS A 6 2.50 11.26 3.10
CA CYS A 6 1.74 11.43 4.33
C CYS A 6 1.77 10.16 5.17
N ALA A 7 2.04 10.31 6.46
CA ALA A 7 1.93 9.27 7.46
C ALA A 7 0.52 9.26 8.09
N PRO A 8 0.01 8.09 8.52
CA PRO A 8 -1.20 8.02 9.33
C PRO A 8 -1.11 8.94 10.55
N GLY A 9 -2.05 9.88 10.66
CA GLY A 9 -2.12 10.89 11.70
C GLY A 9 -1.76 12.30 11.25
N ASP A 10 -1.15 12.45 10.07
CA ASP A 10 -0.80 13.76 9.55
C ASP A 10 -2.06 14.63 9.40
N PRO A 11 -2.00 15.91 9.83
CA PRO A 11 -3.13 16.81 9.71
C PRO A 11 -3.43 17.08 8.23
N VAL A 12 -4.72 17.12 7.91
CA VAL A 12 -5.20 17.48 6.56
C VAL A 12 -6.22 18.60 6.67
N GLU A 13 -6.16 19.52 5.71
CA GLU A 13 -7.07 20.65 5.63
C GLU A 13 -8.19 20.33 4.64
N LEU A 14 -9.43 20.65 5.03
CA LEU A 14 -10.62 20.53 4.19
C LEU A 14 -11.03 21.91 3.71
N ARG A 15 -11.17 22.08 2.38
CA ARG A 15 -11.57 23.34 1.77
C ARG A 15 -12.81 23.16 0.91
N LEU A 16 -13.84 23.97 1.16
CA LEU A 16 -15.04 24.00 0.32
C LEU A 16 -14.71 24.67 -1.02
N GLU A 17 -15.19 24.08 -2.12
CA GLU A 17 -15.03 24.61 -3.48
C GLU A 17 -16.40 24.83 -4.14
N PRO A 18 -17.19 25.83 -3.71
CA PRO A 18 -18.54 26.08 -4.23
C PRO A 18 -18.58 26.49 -5.70
N THR A 19 -17.45 26.95 -6.24
CA THR A 19 -17.30 27.36 -7.64
C THR A 19 -16.77 26.24 -8.54
N ASN A 20 -16.66 25.01 -8.02
CA ASN A 20 -16.18 23.88 -8.80
C ASN A 20 -17.19 23.54 -9.92
N GLN A 21 -16.69 23.40 -11.15
CA GLN A 21 -17.53 23.21 -12.34
C GLN A 21 -18.30 21.88 -12.36
N HIS A 22 -17.83 20.88 -11.60
CA HIS A 22 -18.40 19.53 -11.61
C HIS A 22 -19.36 19.30 -10.43
N ASP A 23 -19.03 19.84 -9.25
CA ASP A 23 -19.82 19.67 -8.04
C ASP A 23 -19.67 20.89 -7.13
N ALA A 24 -20.75 21.66 -6.95
CA ALA A 24 -20.77 22.82 -6.07
C ALA A 24 -20.60 22.47 -4.58
N ASN A 25 -20.66 21.19 -4.20
CA ASN A 25 -20.38 20.73 -2.84
C ASN A 25 -18.95 20.22 -2.69
N ALA A 26 -18.12 20.25 -3.74
CA ALA A 26 -16.79 19.67 -3.72
C ALA A 26 -15.97 20.17 -2.53
N ILE A 27 -15.30 19.22 -1.86
CA ILE A 27 -14.43 19.50 -0.73
C ILE A 27 -13.04 18.98 -1.07
N GLY A 28 -12.11 19.91 -1.31
CA GLY A 28 -10.71 19.60 -1.55
C GLY A 28 -10.02 19.20 -0.25
N ILE A 29 -9.17 18.17 -0.32
CA ILE A 29 -8.34 17.69 0.78
C ILE A 29 -6.90 18.13 0.49
N TRP A 30 -6.30 18.85 1.44
CA TRP A 30 -4.98 19.44 1.32
C TRP A 30 -4.07 18.93 2.44
N SER A 31 -2.80 18.68 2.11
CA SER A 31 -1.77 18.38 3.12
C SER A 31 -1.39 19.64 3.90
N GLU A 32 -0.74 19.46 5.05
CA GLU A 32 -0.15 20.57 5.83
C GLU A 32 0.81 21.46 5.02
N ARG A 33 1.41 20.90 3.96
CA ARG A 33 2.34 21.58 3.04
C ARG A 33 1.61 22.38 1.94
N GLY A 34 0.28 22.44 1.98
CA GLY A 34 -0.52 23.17 1.01
C GLY A 34 -0.62 22.49 -0.35
N VAL A 35 -0.35 21.19 -0.43
CA VAL A 35 -0.50 20.41 -1.68
C VAL A 35 -1.82 19.64 -1.65
N GLN A 36 -2.63 19.79 -2.70
CA GLN A 36 -3.91 19.09 -2.84
C GLN A 36 -3.68 17.59 -3.04
N MET A 37 -4.34 16.80 -2.21
CA MET A 37 -4.26 15.33 -2.23
C MET A 37 -5.44 14.69 -2.98
N GLY A 38 -6.57 15.39 -3.07
CA GLY A 38 -7.76 14.94 -3.77
C GLY A 38 -9.03 15.62 -3.27
N TYR A 39 -10.15 14.92 -3.39
CA TYR A 39 -11.46 15.39 -2.96
C TYR A 39 -12.13 14.37 -2.03
N VAL A 40 -12.99 14.87 -1.16
CA VAL A 40 -13.99 14.04 -0.47
C VAL A 40 -14.92 13.43 -1.51
N SER A 41 -15.35 12.19 -1.28
CA SER A 41 -16.33 11.53 -2.15
C SER A 41 -17.60 12.38 -2.29
N ALA A 42 -18.07 12.60 -3.52
CA ALA A 42 -19.23 13.44 -3.83
C ALA A 42 -20.48 13.06 -3.02
N GLU A 43 -20.69 11.78 -2.74
CA GLU A 43 -21.82 11.29 -1.93
C GLU A 43 -21.85 11.85 -0.50
N ARG A 44 -20.68 12.18 0.07
CA ARG A 44 -20.52 12.65 1.45
C ARG A 44 -20.28 14.15 1.54
N ALA A 45 -19.81 14.76 0.45
CA ALA A 45 -19.45 16.16 0.36
C ALA A 45 -20.57 17.11 0.85
N PRO A 46 -21.85 16.98 0.45
CA PRO A 46 -22.91 17.88 0.91
C PRO A 46 -23.11 17.87 2.43
N TRP A 47 -23.13 16.68 3.04
CA TRP A 47 -23.33 16.55 4.48
C TRP A 47 -22.11 17.05 5.26
N ILE A 48 -20.89 16.70 4.84
CA ILE A 48 -19.65 17.17 5.46
C ILE A 48 -19.56 18.69 5.34
N GLY A 49 -19.86 19.26 4.18
CA GLY A 49 -19.79 20.69 3.94
C GLY A 49 -20.74 21.48 4.82
N LYS A 50 -21.97 20.98 5.01
CA LYS A 50 -22.91 21.57 5.98
C LYS A 50 -22.35 21.56 7.40
N ARG A 51 -21.81 20.42 7.85
CA ARG A 51 -21.24 20.29 9.20
C ARG A 51 -20.00 21.18 9.41
N MET A 52 -19.20 21.41 8.37
CA MET A 52 -18.06 22.35 8.39
C MET A 52 -18.48 23.81 8.61
N GLN A 53 -19.70 24.19 8.24
CA GLN A 53 -20.22 25.55 8.47
C GLN A 53 -20.78 25.73 9.89
N GLU A 54 -21.21 24.63 10.53
CA GLU A 54 -21.85 24.64 11.84
C GLU A 54 -20.85 24.44 13.00
N ASP A 55 -19.81 23.64 12.79
CA ASP A 55 -18.89 23.20 13.84
C ASP A 55 -17.42 23.38 13.46
N GLU A 56 -16.55 23.41 14.48
CA GLU A 56 -15.11 23.22 14.30
C GLU A 56 -14.82 21.82 13.73
N VAL A 57 -13.96 21.79 12.70
CA VAL A 57 -13.59 20.56 12.00
C VAL A 57 -12.09 20.31 12.06
N ALA A 58 -11.74 19.11 12.47
CA ALA A 58 -10.38 18.59 12.39
C ALA A 58 -10.36 17.34 11.53
N ALA A 59 -9.34 17.21 10.68
CA ALA A 59 -9.17 16.05 9.84
C ALA A 59 -7.72 15.56 9.87
N VAL A 60 -7.55 14.24 9.82
CA VAL A 60 -6.23 13.58 9.76
C VAL A 60 -6.22 12.50 8.69
N PHE A 61 -5.06 12.31 8.09
CA PHE A 61 -4.80 11.22 7.16
C PHE A 61 -4.81 9.88 7.90
N GLN A 62 -5.56 8.89 7.42
CA GLN A 62 -5.55 7.55 8.02
C GLN A 62 -4.60 6.60 7.28
N GLY A 63 -4.54 6.72 5.96
CA GLY A 63 -3.70 5.85 5.14
C GLY A 63 -4.19 5.71 3.71
N LEU A 64 -3.30 5.14 2.89
CA LEU A 64 -3.60 4.74 1.53
C LEU A 64 -4.30 3.39 1.48
N VAL A 65 -5.21 3.26 0.54
CA VAL A 65 -5.83 2.00 0.12
C VAL A 65 -5.68 1.84 -1.39
N GLN A 66 -5.92 0.64 -1.90
CA GLN A 66 -5.72 0.33 -3.32
C GLN A 66 -6.47 1.28 -4.28
N SER A 67 -7.63 1.80 -3.85
CA SER A 67 -8.50 2.68 -4.64
C SER A 67 -8.42 4.16 -4.27
N GLY A 68 -7.57 4.57 -3.32
CA GLY A 68 -7.51 5.97 -2.87
C GLY A 68 -6.93 6.13 -1.47
N ALA A 69 -7.51 7.03 -0.68
CA ALA A 69 -7.09 7.26 0.70
C ALA A 69 -8.27 7.42 1.63
N TYR A 70 -8.04 7.09 2.90
CA TYR A 70 -8.95 7.41 3.97
C TYR A 70 -8.44 8.59 4.78
N VAL A 71 -9.34 9.54 5.03
CA VAL A 71 -9.16 10.62 5.99
C VAL A 71 -10.23 10.47 7.08
N ARG A 72 -9.86 10.79 8.32
CA ARG A 72 -10.81 10.84 9.43
C ARG A 72 -11.16 12.27 9.71
N ILE A 73 -12.45 12.56 9.81
CA ILE A 73 -12.98 13.90 10.07
C ILE A 73 -13.72 13.84 11.40
N ARG A 74 -13.44 14.82 12.26
CA ARG A 74 -14.11 15.04 13.54
C ARG A 74 -14.75 16.42 13.52
N PHE A 75 -15.99 16.48 14.00
CA PHE A 75 -16.75 17.71 14.20
C PHE A 75 -16.89 17.99 15.70
N GLY A 76 -16.94 19.25 16.09
CA GLY A 76 -17.13 19.66 17.49
C GLY A 76 -15.83 19.70 18.30
N GLY A 77 -14.70 19.92 17.63
CA GLY A 77 -13.40 20.15 18.26
C GLY A 77 -12.60 18.89 18.62
N GLY A 78 -11.29 19.12 18.79
CA GLY A 78 -10.29 18.08 19.08
C GLY A 78 -9.85 17.26 17.86
N LEU A 79 -8.76 16.51 17.99
CA LEU A 79 -8.24 15.69 16.91
C LEU A 79 -9.01 14.37 16.74
N PRO A 80 -9.21 13.88 15.51
CA PRO A 80 -9.73 12.53 15.29
C PRO A 80 -8.75 11.49 15.81
N THR A 81 -9.27 10.44 16.44
CA THR A 81 -8.46 9.27 16.84
C THR A 81 -8.27 8.32 15.66
N LEU A 82 -7.05 7.83 15.46
CA LEU A 82 -6.79 6.77 14.49
C LEU A 82 -7.22 5.41 15.02
N PRO A 83 -7.68 4.49 14.16
CA PRO A 83 -7.81 3.09 14.53
C PRO A 83 -6.43 2.50 14.85
N PRO A 84 -6.36 1.42 15.64
CA PRO A 84 -5.11 0.69 15.82
C PRO A 84 -4.58 0.26 14.45
N ALA A 85 -3.25 0.31 14.29
CA ALA A 85 -2.61 -0.15 13.07
C ALA A 85 -3.03 -1.60 12.78
N PRO A 86 -3.30 -1.95 11.52
CA PRO A 86 -3.52 -3.34 11.15
C PRO A 86 -2.35 -4.18 11.64
N VAL A 87 -2.62 -5.26 12.36
CA VAL A 87 -1.60 -6.28 12.65
C VAL A 87 -1.17 -6.89 11.32
N GLU A 88 0.03 -6.57 10.85
CA GLU A 88 0.59 -7.29 9.71
C GLU A 88 0.68 -8.77 10.10
N PRO A 89 0.16 -9.70 9.26
CA PRO A 89 0.40 -11.11 9.50
C PRO A 89 1.92 -11.33 9.52
N PRO A 90 2.45 -12.15 10.44
CA PRO A 90 3.88 -12.39 10.53
C PRO A 90 4.39 -12.82 9.15
N ARG A 91 5.39 -12.08 8.65
CA ARG A 91 6.00 -12.34 7.34
C ARG A 91 6.45 -13.80 7.32
N ALA A 92 5.88 -14.60 6.43
CA ALA A 92 6.28 -15.99 6.29
C ALA A 92 7.80 -16.05 6.08
N PRO A 93 8.51 -17.00 6.72
CA PRO A 93 9.94 -17.15 6.51
C PRO A 93 10.20 -17.36 5.01
N PRO A 94 11.30 -16.80 4.48
CA PRO A 94 11.63 -16.97 3.07
C PRO A 94 11.68 -18.47 2.75
N ALA A 95 11.03 -18.86 1.66
CA ALA A 95 11.09 -20.24 1.19
C ALA A 95 12.56 -20.66 1.02
N PRO A 96 12.93 -21.91 1.36
CA PRO A 96 14.27 -22.41 1.12
C PRO A 96 14.61 -22.24 -0.36
N ARG A 97 15.78 -21.67 -0.65
CA ARG A 97 16.27 -21.54 -2.03
C ARG A 97 16.23 -22.92 -2.68
N PRO A 98 15.66 -23.08 -3.90
CA PRO A 98 15.75 -24.36 -4.59
C PRO A 98 17.23 -24.69 -4.75
N MET A 99 17.65 -25.84 -4.23
CA MET A 99 18.95 -26.41 -4.60
C MET A 99 18.96 -26.50 -6.11
N ARG A 100 20.00 -25.94 -6.76
CA ARG A 100 20.27 -26.20 -8.17
C ARG A 100 20.24 -27.72 -8.34
N ALA A 101 19.32 -28.21 -9.16
CA ALA A 101 19.37 -29.59 -9.61
C ALA A 101 20.77 -29.83 -10.17
N ALA A 102 21.40 -30.94 -9.76
CA ALA A 102 22.66 -31.37 -10.36
C ALA A 102 22.50 -31.34 -11.89
N PRO A 103 23.50 -30.87 -12.65
CA PRO A 103 23.44 -30.99 -14.10
C PRO A 103 23.21 -32.46 -14.43
N ARG A 104 22.22 -32.73 -15.29
CA ARG A 104 22.02 -34.08 -15.83
C ARG A 104 23.36 -34.52 -16.43
N PRO A 105 23.84 -35.76 -16.19
CA PRO A 105 25.05 -36.22 -16.84
C PRO A 105 24.83 -36.12 -18.35
N VAL A 106 25.62 -35.28 -19.00
CA VAL A 106 25.69 -35.22 -20.46
C VAL A 106 26.36 -36.52 -20.86
N HIS A 107 25.64 -37.41 -21.53
CA HIS A 107 26.24 -38.61 -22.10
C HIS A 107 27.18 -38.15 -23.21
N ASP A 108 28.49 -38.16 -22.92
CA ASP A 108 29.53 -37.97 -23.92
C ASP A 108 29.83 -39.33 -24.57
N PRO A 109 29.52 -39.52 -25.86
CA PRO A 109 29.83 -40.76 -26.59
C PRO A 109 31.34 -40.95 -26.86
N HIS A 110 32.17 -39.95 -26.57
CA HIS A 110 33.64 -40.03 -26.66
C HIS A 110 34.33 -40.13 -25.30
N ALA A 111 33.57 -40.14 -24.19
CA ALA A 111 34.14 -40.39 -22.89
C ALA A 111 34.51 -41.87 -22.74
N PHE A 112 35.66 -42.11 -22.11
CA PHE A 112 36.13 -43.44 -21.75
C PHE A 112 35.37 -43.93 -20.51
N TYR A 113 34.44 -44.86 -20.71
CA TYR A 113 33.78 -45.58 -19.61
C TYR A 113 34.50 -46.93 -19.47
N PRO A 114 35.14 -47.22 -18.32
CA PRO A 114 35.69 -48.54 -18.10
C PRO A 114 34.54 -49.55 -18.05
N ASP A 115 34.62 -50.59 -18.88
CA ASP A 115 33.67 -51.71 -18.84
C ASP A 115 33.72 -52.39 -17.47
N GLU A 116 32.56 -52.77 -16.93
CA GLU A 116 32.42 -53.21 -15.53
C GLU A 116 33.01 -54.60 -15.22
N ASP A 117 33.52 -55.35 -16.20
CA ASP A 117 34.17 -56.65 -15.95
C ASP A 117 35.21 -56.95 -17.03
N GLY A 118 36.49 -56.75 -16.71
CA GLY A 118 37.60 -57.38 -17.45
C GLY A 118 37.78 -58.82 -16.95
N PRO A 119 38.11 -59.80 -17.82
CA PRO A 119 38.28 -61.18 -17.39
C PRO A 119 39.37 -61.27 -16.32
N GLU A 120 39.07 -61.99 -15.24
CA GLU A 120 40.02 -62.44 -14.23
C GLU A 120 41.17 -63.20 -14.91
N PHE A 121 42.32 -62.56 -15.11
CA PHE A 121 43.55 -63.25 -15.45
C PHE A 121 44.24 -63.65 -14.14
N GLY A 122 44.13 -64.93 -13.77
CA GLY A 122 44.78 -65.51 -12.60
C GLY A 122 45.13 -66.99 -12.78
N ALA A 123 46.45 -67.24 -12.82
CA ALA A 123 47.20 -68.51 -12.69
C ALA A 123 47.35 -69.40 -13.94
#